data_AF-A0A2V7M0U7-F1
#
_entry.id   AF-A0A2V7M0U7-F1
#
_cell.length_a   1.000
_cell.length_b   1.000
_cell.length_c   1.000
_cell.angle_alpha   90.00
_cell.angle_beta   90.00
_cell.angle_gamma   90.00
#
_symmetry.space_group_name_H-M   'P 1'
#
loop_
_entity.id
_entity.type
_entity.pdbx_description
1 polymer ?
#
loop_
_entity_poly.entity_id
_entity_poly.type
_entity_poly.pdbx_seq_one_letter_code
_entity_poly.pdbx_strand_id
1 'polypeptide(L)'
;MNLLVQDTHVHMPMYAVIAACLSVIALGLAIPRWAGLWIIALLFAAPWLDFAGMWLTKLVSPGFAIVTLAGGWAMALGYAIVAALAIYQMWWRKP
;
A
#
# COMPACT_ATOMS: atom_id res chain seq x y z
N MET A 1 4.24 21.22 -14.22
CA MET A 1 4.77 19.88 -14.53
C MET A 1 5.62 19.31 -13.39
N ASN A 2 6.42 20.14 -12.73
CA ASN A 2 7.40 19.74 -11.72
C ASN A 2 6.84 19.02 -10.48
N LEU A 3 5.65 19.41 -9.99
CA LEU A 3 5.12 18.84 -8.74
C LEU A 3 4.84 17.34 -8.81
N LEU A 4 4.06 16.83 -9.78
CA LEU A 4 3.79 15.37 -9.87
C LEU A 4 5.05 14.54 -10.13
N VAL A 5 6.00 15.07 -10.91
CA VAL A 5 7.26 14.37 -11.20
C VAL A 5 8.11 14.29 -9.94
N GLN A 6 8.21 15.39 -9.19
CA GLN A 6 8.91 15.43 -7.91
C GLN A 6 8.23 14.53 -6.87
N ASP A 7 6.90 14.56 -6.83
CA ASP A 7 6.11 13.74 -5.91
C ASP A 7 6.30 12.26 -6.20
N THR A 8 6.22 11.85 -7.47
CA THR A 8 6.53 10.47 -7.89
C THR A 8 7.99 10.11 -7.60
N HIS A 9 8.95 10.99 -7.90
CA HIS A 9 10.38 10.73 -7.68
C HIS A 9 10.72 10.51 -6.20
N VAL A 10 10.10 11.26 -5.27
CA VAL A 10 10.42 11.18 -3.84
C VAL A 10 9.55 10.15 -3.12
N HIS A 11 8.24 10.16 -3.37
CA HIS A 11 7.30 9.32 -2.63
C HIS A 11 7.26 7.89 -3.15
N MET A 12 7.41 7.66 -4.46
CA MET A 12 7.34 6.30 -5.00
C MET A 12 8.46 5.39 -4.43
N PRO A 13 9.74 5.83 -4.32
CA PRO A 13 10.76 5.04 -3.65
C PRO A 13 10.44 4.81 -2.16
N MET A 14 9.95 5.84 -1.45
CA MET A 14 9.60 5.71 -0.04
C MET A 14 8.47 4.71 0.18
N TYR A 15 7.42 4.73 -0.66
CA TYR A 15 6.34 3.75 -0.60
C TYR A 15 6.82 2.33 -0.90
N ALA A 16 7.78 2.15 -1.81
CA ALA A 16 8.39 0.85 -2.05
C ALA A 16 9.16 0.33 -0.83
N VAL A 17 9.89 1.20 -0.12
CA VAL A 17 10.57 0.85 1.14
C VAL A 17 9.57 0.46 2.21
N ILE A 18 8.50 1.25 2.40
CA ILE A 18 7.44 0.94 3.37
C ILE A 18 6.79 -0.41 3.03
N ALA A 19 6.43 -0.63 1.76
CA ALA A 19 5.84 -1.89 1.31
C ALA A 19 6.78 -3.08 1.55
N ALA A 20 8.09 -2.92 1.31
CA ALA A 20 9.08 -3.96 1.60
C ALA A 20 9.16 -4.28 3.11
N CYS A 21 9.26 -3.26 3.97
CA CYS A 21 9.28 -3.44 5.42
C CYS A 21 8.00 -4.14 5.91
N LEU A 22 6.83 -3.69 5.47
CA LEU A 22 5.55 -4.30 5.83
C LEU A 22 5.40 -5.72 5.28
N SER A 23 6.00 -6.03 4.13
CA SER A 23 6.04 -7.38 3.57
C SER A 23 6.87 -8.33 4.42
N VAL A 24 8.01 -7.88 4.96
CA VAL A 24 8.80 -8.66 5.92
C VAL A 24 7.96 -8.99 7.15
N ILE A 25 7.22 -8.01 7.68
CA ILE A 25 6.31 -8.23 8.81
C ILE A 25 5.21 -9.24 8.42
N ALA A 26 4.57 -9.07 7.26
CA ALA A 26 3.51 -9.94 6.78
C ALA A 26 3.97 -11.40 6.58
N LEU A 27 5.22 -11.62 6.16
CA LEU A 27 5.81 -12.95 6.06
C LEU A 27 6.04 -13.62 7.43
N GLY A 28 6.24 -12.83 8.48
CA GLY A 28 6.38 -13.30 9.85
C GLY A 28 5.05 -13.51 10.59
N LEU A 29 3.93 -13.08 10.01
CA LEU A 29 2.61 -13.28 10.62
C LEU A 29 2.21 -14.76 10.59
N ALA A 30 1.68 -15.25 11.69
CA ALA A 30 1.12 -16.58 11.83
C ALA A 30 -0.28 -16.69 11.21
N ILE A 31 -0.36 -16.47 9.89
CA ILE A 31 -1.55 -16.55 9.03
C ILE A 31 -1.32 -17.53 7.87
N PRO A 32 -2.37 -17.99 7.16
CA PRO A 32 -2.21 -18.79 5.96
C PRO A 32 -1.34 -18.09 4.90
N ARG A 33 -0.47 -18.84 4.23
CA ARG A 33 0.53 -18.29 3.31
C ARG A 33 -0.09 -17.52 2.14
N TRP A 34 -1.22 -17.98 1.63
CA TRP A 34 -1.96 -17.30 0.57
C TRP A 34 -2.44 -15.90 1.01
N ALA A 35 -2.89 -15.75 2.25
CA ALA A 35 -3.35 -14.47 2.80
C ALA A 35 -2.17 -13.49 2.95
N GLY A 36 -1.02 -13.96 3.44
CA GLY A 36 0.20 -13.16 3.50
C GLY A 36 0.64 -12.64 2.13
N LEU A 37 0.57 -13.49 1.08
CA LEU A 37 0.90 -13.08 -0.29
C LEU A 37 -0.08 -12.03 -0.84
N TRP A 38 -1.38 -12.13 -0.55
CA TRP A 38 -2.35 -11.11 -0.93
C TRP A 38 -2.12 -9.77 -0.24
N ILE A 39 -1.74 -9.79 1.05
CA ILE A 39 -1.38 -8.57 1.77
C ILE A 39 -0.17 -7.93 1.10
N ILE A 40 0.88 -8.70 0.79
CA ILE A 40 2.07 -8.20 0.10
C ILE A 40 1.70 -7.61 -1.27
N ALA A 41 0.90 -8.33 -2.06
CA ALA A 41 0.44 -7.84 -3.36
C ALA A 41 -0.32 -6.51 -3.22
N LEU A 42 -1.21 -6.39 -2.23
CA LEU A 42 -1.94 -5.16 -1.93
C LEU A 42 -1.00 -4.00 -1.57
N LEU A 43 -0.01 -4.24 -0.71
CA LEU A 43 0.96 -3.23 -0.26
C LEU A 43 1.76 -2.63 -1.41
N PHE A 44 2.10 -3.43 -2.43
CA PHE A 44 2.79 -2.94 -3.62
C PHE A 44 1.83 -2.36 -4.66
N ALA A 45 0.65 -2.96 -4.87
CA ALA A 45 -0.27 -2.52 -5.92
C ALA A 45 -0.98 -1.19 -5.59
N ALA A 46 -1.30 -0.93 -4.32
CA ALA A 46 -2.05 0.24 -3.93
C ALA A 46 -1.33 1.58 -4.19
N PRO A 47 -0.02 1.75 -3.86
CA PRO A 47 0.73 2.95 -4.25
C PRO A 47 0.79 3.16 -5.76
N TRP A 48 0.92 2.07 -6.54
CA TRP A 48 0.90 2.16 -8.00
C TRP A 48 -0.44 2.66 -8.52
N LEU A 49 -1.56 2.19 -7.95
CA LEU A 49 -2.89 2.66 -8.31
C LEU A 49 -3.06 4.15 -8.00
N ASP A 50 -2.54 4.59 -6.86
CA ASP A 50 -2.60 5.99 -6.42
C ASP A 50 -1.92 6.93 -7.43
N PHE A 51 -0.64 6.66 -7.75
CA PHE A 51 0.10 7.44 -8.75
C PHE A 51 -0.47 7.31 -10.15
N ALA A 52 -0.88 6.11 -10.57
CA ALA A 52 -1.52 5.92 -11.87
C ALA A 52 -2.76 6.82 -11.98
N GLY A 53 -3.58 6.89 -10.92
CA GLY A 53 -4.72 7.80 -10.85
C GLY A 53 -4.30 9.27 -10.98
N MET A 54 -3.22 9.71 -10.34
CA MET A 54 -2.77 11.10 -10.41
C MET A 54 -2.32 11.46 -11.84
N TRP A 55 -1.59 10.56 -12.49
CA TRP A 55 -1.16 10.71 -13.87
C TRP A 55 -2.34 10.68 -14.85
N LEU A 56 -3.30 9.76 -14.68
CA LEU A 56 -4.51 9.68 -15.50
C LEU A 56 -5.43 10.89 -15.33
N THR A 57 -5.57 11.39 -14.11
CA THR A 57 -6.34 12.62 -13.81
C THR A 57 -5.80 13.81 -14.59
N LYS A 58 -4.47 13.87 -14.71
CA LYS A 58 -3.77 14.96 -15.40
C LYS A 58 -3.71 14.79 -16.92
N LEU A 59 -3.52 13.57 -17.42
CA LEU A 59 -3.27 13.30 -18.85
C LEU A 59 -4.52 12.92 -19.64
N VAL A 60 -5.56 12.40 -18.98
CA VAL A 60 -6.74 11.84 -19.66
C VAL A 60 -8.01 12.58 -19.27
N SER A 61 -8.39 12.56 -17.99
CA SER A 61 -9.65 13.18 -17.54
C SER A 61 -9.68 13.36 -16.01
N PRO A 62 -10.28 14.46 -15.49
CA PRO A 62 -10.48 14.66 -14.05
C PRO A 62 -11.20 13.51 -13.33
N GLY A 63 -12.03 12.74 -14.05
CA GLY A 63 -12.78 11.62 -13.47
C GLY A 63 -11.90 10.49 -12.90
N PHE A 64 -10.64 10.39 -13.33
CA PHE A 64 -9.70 9.40 -12.80
C PHE A 64 -9.20 9.71 -11.37
N ALA A 65 -9.61 10.83 -10.77
CA ALA A 65 -9.33 11.12 -9.36
C ALA A 65 -9.86 10.02 -8.42
N ILE A 66 -10.90 9.29 -8.83
CA ILE A 66 -11.41 8.13 -8.08
C ILE A 66 -10.38 7.00 -7.96
N VAL A 67 -9.49 6.85 -8.95
CA VAL A 67 -8.43 5.83 -8.95
C VAL A 67 -7.36 6.17 -7.92
N THR A 68 -6.99 7.45 -7.82
CA THR A 68 -6.12 7.97 -6.75
C THR A 68 -6.76 7.73 -5.39
N LEU A 69 -8.03 8.09 -5.23
CA LEU A 69 -8.75 7.88 -3.98
C LEU A 69 -8.79 6.39 -3.58
N ALA A 70 -9.09 5.50 -4.53
CA ALA A 70 -9.09 4.06 -4.31
C ALA A 70 -7.69 3.54 -3.93
N GLY A 71 -6.63 4.05 -4.57
CA GLY A 71 -5.24 3.69 -4.27
C GLY A 71 -4.86 4.09 -2.84
N GLY A 72 -5.16 5.34 -2.45
CA GLY A 72 -4.97 5.84 -1.09
C GLY A 72 -5.68 5.00 -0.03
N TRP A 73 -6.96 4.68 -0.24
CA TRP A 73 -7.72 3.84 0.70
C TRP A 73 -7.22 2.39 0.75
N ALA A 74 -6.81 1.83 -0.38
CA ALA A 74 -6.23 0.49 -0.44
C ALA A 74 -4.89 0.42 0.31
N MET A 75 -4.06 1.46 0.24
CA MET A 75 -2.83 1.56 1.03
C MET A 75 -3.15 1.59 2.53
N ALA A 76 -4.06 2.49 2.94
CA ALA A 76 -4.46 2.61 4.35
C ALA A 76 -5.00 1.28 4.89
N LEU A 77 -5.82 0.57 4.11
CA LEU A 77 -6.34 -0.75 4.47
C LEU A 77 -5.21 -1.78 4.62
N GLY A 78 -4.29 -1.86 3.67
CA GLY A 78 -3.15 -2.78 3.74
C GLY A 78 -2.30 -2.55 5.00
N TYR A 79 -2.01 -1.28 5.32
CA TYR A 79 -1.22 -0.91 6.49
C TYR A 79 -1.96 -1.25 7.79
N ALA A 80 -3.26 -0.95 7.85
CA ALA A 80 -4.10 -1.26 9.00
C ALA A 80 -4.20 -2.77 9.26
N ILE A 81 -4.34 -3.58 8.21
CA ILE A 81 -4.38 -5.05 8.33
C ILE A 81 -3.06 -5.57 8.93
N VAL A 82 -1.92 -5.15 8.39
CA VAL A 82 -0.60 -5.60 8.91
C VAL A 82 -0.44 -5.17 10.36
N ALA A 83 -0.73 -3.91 10.68
CA ALA A 83 -0.61 -3.38 12.03
C ALA A 83 -1.54 -4.13 13.01
N ALA A 84 -2.81 -4.32 12.67
CA ALA A 84 -3.78 -5.01 13.52
C ALA A 84 -3.39 -6.47 13.77
N LEU A 85 -2.97 -7.19 12.72
CA LEU A 85 -2.53 -8.59 12.85
C LEU A 85 -1.26 -8.71 13.68
N ALA A 86 -0.27 -7.85 13.44
CA ALA A 86 0.97 -7.85 14.23
C ALA A 86 0.67 -7.57 15.70
N ILE A 87 -0.13 -6.53 16.00
CA ILE A 87 -0.50 -6.18 17.37
C ILE A 87 -1.26 -7.33 18.05
N TYR A 88 -2.25 -7.89 17.36
CA TYR A 88 -3.03 -9.00 17.90
C TYR A 88 -2.14 -10.22 18.23
N GLN A 89 -1.22 -10.56 17.34
CA GLN A 89 -0.35 -11.73 17.53
C GLN A 89 0.73 -11.52 18.58
N MET A 90 1.24 -10.30 18.74
CA MET A 90 2.28 -10.00 19.73
C MET A 90 1.74 -9.89 21.16
N TRP A 91 0.56 -9.29 21.35
CA TRP A 91 0.06 -8.97 22.69
C TRP A 91 -1.17 -9.76 23.12
N TRP A 92 -1.98 -10.28 22.19
CA TRP A 92 -3.27 -10.91 22.53
C TRP A 92 -3.34 -12.41 22.23
N ARG A 93 -2.52 -12.92 21.31
CA ARG A 93 -2.45 -14.36 21.03
C ARG A 93 -1.62 -15.04 22.10
N LYS A 94 -2.28 -15.79 22.99
CA LYS A 94 -1.60 -16.70 23.93
C LYS A 94 -0.97 -17.87 23.15
N PRO A 95 0.16 -18.43 23.62
CA PRO A 95 0.77 -19.62 23.03
C PRO A 95 -0.19 -20.81 22.99
#